data_AF-A0AAE4A5K6-F1
#
_entry.id   AF-A0AAE4A5K6-F1
#
_cell.length_a   1.000
_cell.length_b   1.000
_cell.length_c   1.000
_cell.angle_alpha   90.00
_cell.angle_beta   90.00
_cell.angle_gamma   90.00
#
_symmetry.space_group_name_H-M   'P 1'
#
loop_
_entity.id
_entity.type
_entity.pdbx_description
1 polymer ?
#
loop_
_entity_poly.entity_id
_entity_poly.type
_entity_poly.pdbx_seq_one_letter_code
_entity_poly.pdbx_strand_id
1 'polypeptide(L)'
;MQRALSSLQTVFADPAAPGAAPALAELRARWRELGEQERTALTPLAKLAAERIRAAQPPSPPAEDDHLSYLDSLGGPADEHDDPGRFEPAAFAPPAAAPPPATAAAPGAEPTLFSAP
;
A
#
# COMPACT_ATOMS: atom_id res chain seq x y z
N MET A 1 -1.16 -27.02 17.32
CA MET A 1 -1.59 -25.62 17.54
C MET A 1 -0.57 -24.64 18.15
N GLN A 2 -0.17 -24.76 19.43
CA GLN A 2 0.57 -23.68 20.14
C GLN A 2 1.86 -23.23 19.45
N ARG A 3 2.63 -24.17 18.90
CA ARG A 3 3.85 -23.87 18.12
C ARG A 3 3.58 -23.03 16.86
N ALA A 4 2.48 -23.28 16.16
CA ALA A 4 2.09 -22.52 14.97
C ALA A 4 1.69 -21.08 15.32
N LEU A 5 1.02 -20.89 16.45
CA LEU A 5 0.68 -19.57 16.98
C LEU A 5 1.93 -18.79 17.39
N SER A 6 2.91 -19.43 18.03
CA SER A 6 4.19 -18.80 18.35
C SER A 6 4.95 -18.35 17.09
N SER A 7 4.98 -19.18 16.03
CA SER A 7 5.58 -18.77 14.75
C SER A 7 4.89 -17.55 14.15
N LEU A 8 3.55 -17.50 14.18
CA LEU A 8 2.80 -16.34 13.69
C LEU A 8 3.03 -15.09 14.55
N GLN A 9 3.10 -15.23 15.88
CA GLN A 9 3.40 -14.11 16.78
C GLN A 9 4.77 -13.49 16.47
N THR A 10 5.80 -14.31 16.23
CA THR A 10 7.12 -13.82 15.82
C THR A 10 7.04 -13.00 14.52
N VAL A 11 6.29 -13.47 13.52
CA VAL A 11 6.11 -12.76 12.25
C VAL A 11 5.35 -11.45 12.43
N PHE A 12 4.32 -11.43 13.28
CA PHE A 12 3.54 -10.22 13.53
C PHE A 12 4.25 -9.21 14.42
N ALA A 13 5.18 -9.64 15.28
CA ALA A 13 5.97 -8.76 16.13
C ALA A 13 6.97 -7.93 15.31
N ASP A 14 7.66 -8.56 14.36
CA ASP A 14 8.55 -7.87 13.44
C ASP A 14 8.59 -8.59 12.07
N PRO A 15 7.78 -8.15 11.09
CA PRO A 15 7.73 -8.77 9.77
C PRO A 15 8.97 -8.47 8.91
N ALA A 16 9.78 -7.48 9.28
CA ALA A 16 11.04 -7.15 8.60
C ALA A 16 12.23 -7.95 9.18
N ALA A 17 12.05 -8.62 10.31
CA ALA A 17 13.09 -9.43 10.91
C ALA A 17 13.56 -10.54 9.96
N PRO A 18 14.87 -10.84 9.90
CA PRO A 18 15.40 -11.93 9.08
C PRO A 18 14.84 -13.31 9.47
N GLY A 19 14.28 -13.43 10.69
CA GLY A 19 13.61 -14.63 11.17
C GLY A 19 12.13 -14.79 10.74
N ALA A 20 11.48 -13.74 10.23
CA ALA A 20 10.04 -13.77 9.93
C ALA A 20 9.71 -14.68 8.73
N ALA A 21 10.43 -14.52 7.62
CA ALA A 21 10.28 -15.38 6.43
C ALA A 21 10.56 -16.87 6.72
N PRO A 22 11.67 -17.27 7.37
CA PRO A 22 11.89 -18.68 7.69
C PRO A 22 10.89 -19.24 8.70
N ALA A 23 10.40 -18.43 9.66
CA ALA A 23 9.34 -18.87 10.58
C ALA A 23 8.01 -19.18 9.84
N LEU A 24 7.65 -18.37 8.83
CA LEU A 24 6.49 -18.64 7.98
C LEU A 24 6.71 -19.88 7.09
N ALA A 25 7.93 -20.09 6.60
CA ALA A 25 8.29 -21.27 5.80
C ALA A 25 8.21 -22.57 6.64
N GLU A 26 8.69 -22.56 7.88
CA GLU A 26 8.55 -23.69 8.80
C GLU A 26 7.08 -24.01 9.10
N LEU A 27 6.25 -22.99 9.32
CA LEU A 27 4.81 -23.16 9.50
C LEU A 27 4.17 -23.85 8.28
N ARG A 28 4.59 -23.44 7.07
CA ARG A 28 4.11 -24.01 5.81
C ARG A 28 4.56 -25.46 5.61
N ALA A 29 5.79 -25.81 6.00
CA ALA A 29 6.30 -27.17 5.93
C ALA A 29 5.48 -28.13 6.81
N ARG A 30 5.13 -27.69 8.03
CA ARG A 30 4.32 -28.45 8.98
C ARG A 30 2.82 -28.37 8.71
N TRP A 31 2.39 -27.67 7.67
CA TRP A 31 0.98 -27.42 7.40
C TRP A 31 0.18 -28.72 7.22
N ARG A 32 0.79 -29.75 6.60
CA ARG A 32 0.15 -31.06 6.39
C ARG A 32 -0.01 -31.88 7.67
N GLU A 33 0.71 -31.54 8.73
CA GLU A 33 0.63 -32.20 10.03
C GLU A 33 -0.56 -31.67 10.87
N LEU A 34 -1.14 -30.52 10.48
CA LEU A 34 -2.27 -29.90 11.15
C LEU A 34 -3.60 -30.52 10.71
N GLY A 35 -4.51 -30.68 11.66
CA GLY A 35 -5.90 -31.06 11.37
C GLY A 35 -6.58 -30.09 10.42
N GLU A 36 -7.62 -30.54 9.71
CA GLU A 36 -8.35 -29.71 8.74
C GLU A 36 -8.97 -28.45 9.37
N GLN A 37 -9.58 -28.58 10.55
CA GLN A 37 -10.11 -27.43 11.28
C GLN A 37 -9.01 -26.43 11.67
N GLU A 38 -7.86 -26.91 12.18
CA GLU A 38 -6.73 -26.05 12.53
C GLU A 38 -6.20 -25.30 11.30
N ARG A 39 -6.05 -25.98 10.16
CA ARG A 39 -5.62 -25.34 8.90
C ARG A 39 -6.60 -24.25 8.45
N THR A 40 -7.90 -24.53 8.50
CA THR A 40 -8.93 -23.56 8.11
C THR A 40 -8.88 -22.31 9.00
N ALA A 41 -8.75 -22.49 10.31
CA ALA A 41 -8.63 -21.37 11.25
C ALA A 41 -7.33 -20.56 11.06
N LEU A 42 -6.22 -21.22 10.72
CA LEU A 42 -4.91 -20.57 10.56
C LEU A 42 -4.68 -19.97 9.17
N THR A 43 -5.42 -20.41 8.15
CA THR A 43 -5.29 -19.91 6.76
C THR A 43 -5.39 -18.39 6.63
N PRO A 44 -6.39 -17.69 7.18
CA PRO A 44 -6.48 -16.24 7.05
C PRO A 44 -5.30 -15.52 7.74
N LEU A 45 -4.84 -16.03 8.88
CA LEU A 45 -3.69 -15.47 9.61
C LEU A 45 -2.37 -15.67 8.85
N ALA A 46 -2.17 -16.85 8.27
CA ALA A 46 -0.98 -17.14 7.47
C ALA A 46 -0.91 -16.28 6.20
N LYS A 47 -2.06 -16.01 5.56
CA LYS A 47 -2.15 -15.08 4.41
C LYS A 47 -1.75 -13.67 4.83
N LEU A 48 -2.32 -13.16 5.93
CA LEU A 48 -2.00 -11.82 6.43
C LEU A 48 -0.51 -11.70 6.80
N ALA A 49 0.07 -12.72 7.44
CA ALA A 49 1.50 -12.77 7.76
C ALA A 49 2.38 -12.71 6.51
N ALA A 50 2.02 -13.44 5.45
CA ALA A 50 2.74 -13.41 4.16
C ALA A 50 2.70 -12.01 3.52
N GLU A 51 1.54 -11.35 3.52
CA GLU A 51 1.39 -10.00 3.00
C GLU A 51 2.22 -8.97 3.79
N ARG A 52 2.30 -9.13 5.12
CA ARG A 52 3.13 -8.26 5.97
C ARG A 52 4.62 -8.43 5.69
N ILE A 53 5.10 -9.65 5.53
CA ILE A 53 6.48 -9.92 5.15
C ILE A 53 6.78 -9.31 3.77
N ARG A 54 5.86 -9.48 2.80
CA ARG A 54 6.00 -8.91 1.47
C ARG A 54 6.05 -7.37 1.49
N ALA A 55 5.19 -6.74 2.27
CA ALA A 55 5.18 -5.29 2.43
C ALA A 55 6.40 -4.74 3.18
N ALA A 56 7.02 -5.56 4.03
CA ALA A 56 8.23 -5.22 4.76
C ALA A 56 9.51 -5.43 3.93
N GLN A 57 9.45 -6.23 2.87
CA GLN A 57 10.59 -6.37 1.95
C GLN A 57 10.69 -5.13 1.06
N PRO A 58 11.90 -4.54 0.93
CA PRO A 58 12.11 -3.52 -0.08
C PRO A 58 11.78 -4.12 -1.46
N PRO A 59 11.16 -3.34 -2.37
CA PRO A 59 10.97 -3.82 -3.73
C PRO A 59 12.33 -4.22 -4.28
N SER A 60 12.46 -5.46 -4.77
CA SER A 60 13.63 -5.84 -5.53
C SER A 60 13.80 -4.81 -6.66
N PRO A 61 15.01 -4.22 -6.83
CA PRO A 61 15.23 -3.33 -7.95
C PRO A 61 14.86 -4.08 -9.24
N PRO A 62 14.25 -3.39 -10.23
CA PRO A 62 13.99 -4.00 -11.52
C PRO A 62 15.31 -4.60 -12.03
N ALA A 63 15.24 -5.82 -12.55
CA ALA A 63 16.40 -6.43 -13.19
C ALA A 63 16.93 -5.44 -14.23
N GLU A 64 18.23 -5.16 -14.19
CA GLU A 64 18.86 -4.09 -14.97
C GLU A 64 18.59 -4.24 -16.48
N ASP A 65 18.35 -5.47 -16.95
CA ASP A 65 17.90 -5.81 -18.30
C ASP A 65 16.55 -5.16 -18.71
N ASP A 66 15.58 -5.08 -17.80
CA ASP A 66 14.26 -4.47 -18.07
C ASP A 66 14.39 -2.94 -18.25
N HIS A 67 15.33 -2.33 -17.52
CA HIS A 67 15.62 -0.91 -17.63
C HIS A 67 16.29 -0.56 -18.96
N LEU A 68 17.22 -1.40 -19.42
CA LEU A 68 17.86 -1.23 -20.73
C LEU A 68 16.88 -1.43 -21.89
N SER A 69 15.97 -2.42 -21.81
CA SER A 69 14.91 -2.59 -22.82
C SER A 69 13.91 -1.44 -22.84
N TYR A 70 13.60 -0.83 -21.70
CA TYR A 70 12.74 0.35 -21.63
C TYR A 70 13.40 1.59 -22.27
N LEU A 71 14.70 1.80 -22.02
CA LEU A 71 15.47 2.88 -22.63
C LEU A 71 15.63 2.68 -24.14
N ASP A 72 15.86 1.44 -24.59
CA ASP A 72 15.91 1.08 -26.00
C ASP A 72 14.56 1.32 -26.70
N SER A 73 13.45 1.00 -26.02
CA SER A 73 12.09 1.27 -26.52
C SER A 73 11.76 2.76 -26.63
N LEU A 74 12.36 3.61 -25.78
CA LEU A 74 12.23 5.08 -25.85
C LEU A 74 13.14 5.72 -26.90
N GLY A 75 14.18 5.00 -27.36
CA GLY A 75 15.14 5.45 -28.36
C GLY A 75 14.73 5.15 -29.82
N GLY A 76 13.52 4.64 -30.07
CA GLY A 76 12.98 4.46 -31.41
C GLY A 76 12.93 5.78 -32.18
N PRO A 77 13.18 5.77 -33.51
CA PRO A 77 13.41 6.99 -34.29
C PRO A 77 12.23 7.95 -34.13
N ALA A 78 12.53 9.18 -33.73
CA ALA A 78 11.58 10.27 -33.77
C ALA A 78 11.07 10.38 -35.21
N ASP A 79 9.85 9.90 -35.44
CA ASP A 79 9.15 10.11 -36.70
C ASP A 79 8.91 11.62 -36.79
N GLU A 80 9.62 12.23 -37.72
CA GLU A 80 9.61 13.64 -38.03
C GLU A 80 8.26 13.97 -38.71
N HIS A 81 7.22 14.14 -37.90
CA HIS A 81 5.93 14.66 -38.36
C HIS A 81 5.31 15.60 -37.32
N ASP A 82 5.32 16.87 -37.70
CA ASP A 82 4.13 17.73 -37.82
C ASP A 82 4.40 19.14 -37.28
N ASP A 83 4.30 20.06 -38.21
CA ASP A 83 4.48 21.51 -38.18
C ASP A 83 3.84 22.21 -36.94
N PRO A 84 4.61 22.94 -36.11
CA PRO A 84 4.06 23.71 -34.99
C PRO A 84 3.52 25.06 -35.48
N GLY A 85 2.44 25.04 -36.26
CA GLY A 85 1.95 26.21 -37.01
C GLY A 85 0.53 26.69 -36.71
N ARG A 86 -0.22 26.15 -35.74
CA ARG A 86 -1.60 26.62 -35.50
C ARG A 86 -2.05 26.58 -34.04
N PHE A 87 -1.70 27.64 -33.31
CA PHE A 87 -2.45 28.04 -32.11
C PHE A 87 -3.71 28.80 -32.54
N GLU A 88 -4.87 28.14 -32.55
CA GLU A 88 -6.15 28.84 -32.46
C GLU A 88 -6.61 28.81 -31.00
N PRO A 89 -6.66 29.97 -30.30
CA PRO A 89 -7.19 30.02 -28.96
C PRO A 89 -8.72 29.90 -29.02
N ALA A 90 -9.23 28.67 -29.03
CA ALA A 90 -10.62 28.42 -28.74
C ALA A 90 -10.89 28.90 -27.31
N ALA A 91 -11.67 29.99 -27.20
CA ALA A 91 -12.07 30.63 -25.96
C ALA A 91 -12.74 29.63 -25.01
N PHE A 92 -11.98 29.08 -24.08
CA PHE A 92 -12.54 28.34 -22.96
C PHE A 92 -12.97 29.35 -21.91
N ALA A 93 -14.24 29.76 -21.99
CA ALA A 93 -14.88 30.48 -20.90
C ALA A 93 -14.80 29.61 -19.63
N PRO A 94 -14.27 30.11 -18.49
CA PRO A 94 -14.26 29.34 -17.26
C PRO A 94 -15.71 29.10 -16.80
N PRO A 95 -16.06 27.90 -16.30
CA PRO A 95 -17.31 27.75 -15.58
C PRO A 95 -17.26 28.68 -14.36
N ALA A 96 -18.33 29.46 -14.19
CA ALA A 96 -18.54 30.33 -13.04
C ALA A 96 -18.19 29.57 -11.75
N ALA A 97 -17.24 30.12 -11.00
CA ALA A 97 -16.88 29.61 -9.68
C ALA A 97 -18.15 29.51 -8.84
N ALA A 98 -18.54 28.28 -8.51
CA ALA A 98 -19.52 28.04 -7.47
C ALA A 98 -19.00 28.71 -6.18
N PRO A 99 -19.84 29.47 -5.45
CA PRO A 99 -19.41 30.03 -4.18
C PRO A 99 -19.05 28.89 -3.21
N PRO A 100 -18.01 29.04 -2.37
CA PRO A 100 -17.75 28.09 -1.30
C PRO A 100 -18.96 28.02 -0.37
N PRO A 101 -19.30 26.85 0.21
CA PRO A 101 -20.28 26.79 1.27
C PRO A 101 -19.79 27.68 2.42
N ALA A 102 -20.66 28.60 2.85
CA ALA A 102 -20.45 29.42 4.02
C ALA A 102 -20.05 28.52 5.19
N THR A 103 -18.84 28.70 5.69
CA THR A 103 -18.43 28.21 7.00
C THR A 103 -19.34 28.90 8.00
N ALA A 104 -20.44 28.23 8.37
CA ALA A 104 -21.22 28.59 9.53
C ALA A 104 -20.30 28.38 10.73
N ALA A 105 -19.67 29.48 11.14
CA ALA A 105 -19.01 29.62 12.41
C ALA A 105 -20.02 29.26 13.51
N ALA A 106 -19.86 28.07 14.09
CA ALA A 106 -20.44 27.74 15.36
C ALA A 106 -19.39 28.04 16.44
N PRO A 107 -19.47 29.18 17.16
CA PRO A 107 -18.82 29.28 18.46
C PRO A 107 -19.68 28.50 19.47
N GLY A 108 -19.43 27.20 19.54
CA GLY A 108 -20.13 26.25 20.42
C GLY A 108 -19.17 25.55 21.38
N ALA A 109 -18.49 26.30 22.23
CA ALA A 109 -17.84 25.91 23.50
C ALA A 109 -17.11 27.19 23.94
N GLU A 110 -17.45 27.88 25.02
CA GLU A 110 -17.37 27.45 26.43
C GLU A 110 -18.42 28.21 27.27
N PRO A 111 -18.92 27.63 28.38
CA PRO A 111 -18.38 28.07 29.67
C PRO A 111 -18.27 26.93 30.68
N THR A 112 -17.06 26.50 31.02
CA THR A 112 -16.79 25.91 32.33
C THR A 112 -16.16 26.96 33.22
N LEU A 113 -17.01 27.70 33.93
CA LEU A 113 -16.61 28.39 35.15
C LEU A 113 -17.58 27.93 36.24
N PHE A 114 -17.37 26.67 36.65
CA PHE A 114 -18.03 26.12 37.84
C PHE A 114 -17.33 26.71 39.05
N SER A 115 -18.13 27.42 39.83
CA SER A 115 -17.79 28.11 41.06
C SER A 115 -17.67 27.11 42.23
N ALA A 116 -16.87 27.51 43.23
CA ALA A 116 -16.90 27.11 44.66
C ALA A 116 -16.32 25.72 45.04
N PRO A 117 -15.86 25.50 46.29
CA PRO A 117 -16.04 26.31 47.52
C PRO A 117 -14.79 27.06 48.04
#